data_AF-A0A950TUA9-F1
#
_entry.id   AF-A0A950TUA9-F1
#
_cell.length_a   1.000
_cell.length_b   1.000
_cell.length_c   1.000
_cell.angle_alpha   90.00
_cell.angle_beta   90.00
_cell.angle_gamma   90.00
#
_symmetry.space_group_name_H-M   'P 1'
#
loop_
_entity.id
_entity.type
_entity.pdbx_description
1 polymer ?
#
loop_
_entity_poly.entity_id
_entity_poly.type
_entity_poly.pdbx_seq_one_letter_code
_entity_poly.pdbx_strand_id
1 'polypeptide(L)' 'MEREPTTEQDPARAAAHIASAHGVLKALQDKIGEHPELSTAINKLEMALSILAVQTGGLL' A
#
# COMPACT_ATOMS: atom_id res chain seq x y z
N MET A 1 -26.69 19.11 13.89
CA MET A 1 -26.13 18.92 12.53
C MET A 1 -24.65 18.63 12.72
N GLU A 2 -24.10 17.72 11.92
CA GLU A 2 -22.69 17.31 11.90
C GLU A 2 -22.18 16.42 13.05
N ARG A 3 -21.96 15.13 12.74
CA ARG A 3 -20.73 14.41 13.09
C ARG A 3 -20.35 13.56 11.89
N GLU A 4 -19.41 14.07 11.10
CA GLU A 4 -18.69 13.34 10.06
C GLU A 4 -18.22 12.00 10.64
N PRO A 5 -18.26 10.90 9.86
CA PRO A 5 -17.89 9.60 10.38
C PRO A 5 -16.40 9.63 10.70
N THR A 6 -16.08 9.71 11.99
CA THR A 6 -14.75 9.42 12.52
C THR A 6 -14.37 8.06 11.95
N THR A 7 -13.45 8.09 10.99
CA THR A 7 -12.83 6.92 10.39
C THR A 7 -12.02 6.30 11.53
N GLU A 8 -12.68 5.45 12.31
CA GLU A 8 -12.01 4.59 13.27
C GLU A 8 -10.88 3.92 12.49
N GLN A 9 -9.66 4.24 12.89
CA GLN A 9 -8.43 3.70 12.34
C GLN A 9 -8.36 2.23 12.76
N ASP A 10 -9.21 1.40 12.17
CA ASP A 10 -9.18 -0.04 12.36
C ASP A 10 -7.89 -0.56 11.72
N PRO A 11 -6.92 -1.05 12.52
CA PRO A 11 -5.66 -1.57 12.00
C PRO A 11 -5.87 -2.72 11.01
N ALA A 12 -6.94 -3.51 11.17
CA ALA A 12 -7.27 -4.60 10.26
C ALA A 12 -7.71 -4.07 8.87
N ARG A 13 -8.48 -2.97 8.86
CA ARG A 13 -8.87 -2.30 7.62
C ARG A 13 -7.65 -1.67 6.94
N ALA A 14 -6.77 -1.02 7.70
CA ALA A 14 -5.53 -0.46 7.16
C ALA A 14 -4.61 -1.54 6.57
N ALA A 15 -4.45 -2.67 7.25
CA ALA A 15 -3.69 -3.82 6.75
C ALA A 15 -4.29 -4.39 5.44
N ALA A 16 -5.61 -4.51 5.35
CA ALA A 16 -6.28 -4.96 4.13
C ALA A 16 -6.06 -4.00 2.93
N HIS A 17 -6.11 -2.69 3.18
CA HIS A 17 -5.80 -1.68 2.16
C HIS A 17 -4.33 -1.73 1.71
N ILE A 18 -3.40 -1.94 2.65
CA ILE A 18 -1.96 -2.08 2.36
C ILE A 18 -1.70 -3.35 1.54
N ALA A 19 -2.27 -4.50 1.93
CA ALA A 19 -2.15 -5.75 1.19
C ALA A 19 -2.71 -5.63 -0.24
N SER A 20 -3.85 -4.95 -0.41
CA SER A 20 -4.42 -4.67 -1.73
C SER A 20 -3.50 -3.79 -2.58
N ALA A 21 -2.85 -2.77 -1.99
CA ALA A 21 -1.92 -1.90 -2.70
C ALA A 21 -0.66 -2.65 -3.15
N HIS A 22 -0.11 -3.52 -2.30
CA HIS A 22 0.99 -4.43 -2.66
C HIS A 22 0.63 -5.32 -3.86
N GLY A 23 -0.57 -5.91 -3.87
CA GLY A 23 -1.03 -6.76 -4.98
C GLY A 23 -1.07 -6.01 -6.32
N VAL A 24 -1.52 -4.76 -6.33
CA VAL A 24 -1.56 -3.92 -7.54
C VAL A 24 -0.16 -3.56 -8.02
N LEU A 25 0.73 -3.18 -7.11
CA LEU A 25 2.12 -2.81 -7.46
C LEU A 25 2.89 -3.99 -8.05
N LYS A 26 2.72 -5.18 -7.49
CA LYS A 26 3.33 -6.41 -8.01
C LYS A 26 2.82 -6.75 -9.41
N ALA A 27 1.51 -6.67 -9.62
CA ALA A 27 0.90 -6.88 -10.94
C ALA A 27 1.33 -5.83 -11.97
N LEU A 28 1.70 -4.63 -11.53
CA LEU A 28 2.27 -3.58 -12.38
C LEU A 28 3.75 -3.86 -12.67
N GLN A 29 4.54 -4.32 -11.69
CA GLN A 29 5.93 -4.78 -11.90
C GLN A 29 6.02 -5.86 -12.98
N ASP A 30 5.13 -6.85 -12.95
CA ASP A 30 5.07 -7.93 -13.94
C ASP A 30 4.73 -7.42 -15.36
N LYS A 31 4.16 -6.22 -15.47
CA LYS A 31 3.72 -5.59 -16.72
C LYS A 31 4.61 -4.42 -17.16
N ILE A 32 5.59 -4.02 -16.34
CA ILE A 32 6.55 -3.00 -16.74
C ILE A 32 7.51 -3.66 -17.73
N GLY A 33 7.41 -3.25 -19.00
CA GLY A 33 8.43 -3.52 -20.01
C GLY A 33 9.74 -2.76 -19.72
N GLU A 34 10.41 -2.24 -20.74
CA GLU A 34 11.68 -1.50 -20.59
C GLU A 34 11.53 -0.05 -20.07
N HIS A 35 10.74 0.16 -19.03
CA HIS A 35 10.61 1.48 -18.38
C HIS A 35 11.28 1.46 -16.99
N PRO A 36 12.61 1.63 -16.91
CA PRO A 36 13.34 1.57 -15.65
C PRO A 36 12.89 2.64 -14.64
N GLU A 37 12.35 3.77 -15.11
CA GLU A 37 11.77 4.81 -14.26
C GLU A 37 10.48 4.34 -13.58
N LEU A 38 9.65 3.55 -14.27
CA LEU A 38 8.45 2.97 -13.69
C LEU A 38 8.79 1.91 -12.66
N SER A 39 9.77 1.03 -12.93
CA SER A 39 10.26 0.07 -11.94
C SER A 39 10.78 0.78 -10.69
N THR A 40 11.48 1.91 -10.86
CA THR A 40 11.98 2.71 -9.73
C THR A 40 10.84 3.32 -8.92
N ALA A 41 9.80 3.86 -9.59
CA ALA A 41 8.64 4.43 -8.91
C ALA A 41 7.86 3.35 -8.13
N ILE A 42 7.65 2.17 -8.72
CA ILE A 42 6.96 1.06 -8.05
C ILE A 42 7.75 0.55 -6.84
N ASN A 43 9.05 0.35 -6.97
CA ASN A 43 9.88 -0.08 -5.84
C ASN A 43 9.84 0.93 -4.68
N LYS A 44 9.79 2.23 -4.96
CA LYS A 44 9.64 3.27 -3.93
C LYS A 44 8.27 3.20 -3.25
N LEU A 45 7.20 2.92 -4.01
CA LEU A 45 5.86 2.75 -3.46
C LEU A 45 5.76 1.49 -2.59
N GLU A 46 6.34 0.37 -3.02
CA GLU A 46 6.41 -0.87 -2.22
C GLU A 46 7.18 -0.67 -0.91
N MET A 47 8.26 0.09 -0.94
CA MET A 47 9.05 0.40 0.25
C MET A 47 8.25 1.27 1.24
N ALA A 48 7.56 2.30 0.74
CA ALA A 48 6.69 3.15 1.56
C ALA A 48 5.53 2.35 2.19
N LEU A 49 4.93 1.43 1.44
CA LEU A 49 3.88 0.55 1.94
C LEU A 49 4.40 -0.45 2.97
N SER A 50 5.59 -1.01 2.78
CA SER A 50 6.23 -1.91 3.75
C SER A 50 6.48 -1.21 5.09
N ILE A 51 6.91 0.06 5.06
CA ILE A 51 7.06 0.88 6.26
C ILE A 51 5.70 1.10 6.93
N LEU A 52 4.66 1.41 6.15
CA LEU A 52 3.30 1.58 6.66
C LEU A 52 2.74 0.28 7.28
N ALA A 53 3.04 -0.88 6.69
CA ALA A 53 2.63 -2.19 7.20
C ALA A 53 3.23 -2.48 8.58
N VAL A 54 4.51 -2.15 8.77
CA VAL A 54 5.18 -2.25 10.07
C VAL A 54 4.54 -1.31 11.09
N GLN A 55 4.23 -0.07 10.69
CA GLN A 55 3.57 0.92 11.56
C GLN A 55 2.13 0.54 11.94
N THR A 56 1.45 -0.25 11.11
CA THR A 56 0.08 -0.73 11.36
C THR A 56 0.03 -2.06 12.12
N GLY A 57 1.15 -2.53 12.66
CA GLY A 57 1.20 -3.68 13.56
C GLY A 57 1.62 -5.01 12.90
N GLY A 58 2.31 -4.95 11.75
CA GLY A 58 3.12 -6.07 11.26
C GLY A 58 2.33 -7.35 10.96
N LEU A 59 1.11 -7.25 10.43
CA LEU A 59 0.45 -8.39 9.78
C LEU A 59 0.89 -8.42 8.31
N LEU A 60 1.96 -9.17 8.03
CA LEU A 60 2.25 -9.72 6.69
C LEU A 60 2.12 -11.24 6.75
#